data_AF-A0AAQ0LN60-F1
#
_entry.id   AF-A0AAQ0LN60-F1
#
_cell.length_a   1.000
_cell.length_b   1.000
_cell.length_c   1.000
_cell.angle_alpha   90.00
_cell.angle_beta   90.00
_cell.angle_gamma   90.00
#
_symmetry.space_group_name_H-M   'P 1'
#
loop_
_entity.id
_entity.type
_entity.pdbx_description
1 polymer ?
#
loop_
_entity_poly.entity_id
_entity_poly.type
_entity_poly.pdbx_seq_one_letter_code
_entity_poly.pdbx_strand_id
1 'polypeptide(L)'
;MERKRFSVLFFIKRSKLLKNGEAPVRVRVTYDRLYVELQLKRSIKVPLWSQEKEKSTGKDRNSVELNHYIDALRVKFYQIYQDLELEG
;
A
#
# COMPACT_ATOMS: atom_id res chain seq x y z
N MET A 1 -11.40 22.48 -15.49
CA MET A 1 -11.70 21.06 -15.21
C MET A 1 -11.39 20.81 -13.75
N GLU A 2 -12.29 20.16 -13.01
CA GLU A 2 -12.04 19.79 -11.62
C GLU A 2 -10.92 18.74 -11.59
N ARG A 3 -9.85 19.03 -10.84
CA ARG A 3 -8.69 18.11 -10.76
C ARG A 3 -9.11 16.90 -9.96
N LYS A 4 -9.35 15.77 -10.62
CA LYS A 4 -9.69 14.53 -9.95
C LYS A 4 -8.53 14.10 -9.04
N ARG A 5 -8.87 13.63 -7.84
CA ARG A 5 -7.89 13.31 -6.79
C ARG A 5 -7.63 11.81 -6.76
N PHE A 6 -6.53 11.38 -7.37
CA PHE A 6 -6.02 10.02 -7.22
C PHE A 6 -5.01 9.92 -6.07
N SER A 7 -5.14 8.91 -5.22
CA SER A 7 -4.12 8.62 -4.19
C SER A 7 -4.02 7.13 -3.86
N VAL A 8 -2.82 6.73 -3.46
CA VAL A 8 -2.49 5.36 -3.04
C VAL A 8 -1.90 5.41 -1.64
N LEU A 9 -2.54 4.74 -0.68
CA LEU A 9 -2.12 4.68 0.72
C LEU A 9 -1.88 3.23 1.14
N PHE A 10 -0.68 2.92 1.60
CA PHE A 10 -0.39 1.61 2.20
C PHE A 10 -0.50 1.66 3.73
N PHE A 11 -1.05 0.61 4.32
CA PHE A 11 -1.26 0.52 5.76
C PHE A 11 -1.35 -0.93 6.23
N ILE A 12 -1.27 -1.14 7.54
CA ILE A 12 -1.47 -2.46 8.16
C ILE A 12 -2.78 -2.51 8.93
N LYS A 13 -3.47 -3.65 8.86
CA LYS A 13 -4.72 -3.84 9.62
C LYS A 13 -4.45 -4.42 11.01
N ARG A 14 -4.16 -3.54 11.98
CA ARG A 14 -3.82 -3.91 13.37
C ARG A 14 -4.94 -4.66 14.10
N SER A 15 -6.20 -4.44 13.72
CA SER A 15 -7.37 -5.10 14.34
C SER A 15 -7.60 -6.55 13.88
N LYS A 16 -6.86 -7.05 12.88
CA LYS A 16 -6.99 -8.41 12.36
C LYS A 16 -5.62 -9.04 12.14
N LEU A 17 -4.94 -9.36 13.24
CA LEU A 17 -3.67 -10.06 13.20
C LEU A 17 -3.85 -11.48 12.66
N LEU A 18 -2.82 -11.96 11.97
CA LEU A 18 -2.70 -13.36 11.56
C LEU A 18 -2.36 -14.24 12.76
N LYS A 19 -2.46 -15.57 12.61
CA LYS A 19 -2.13 -16.54 13.65
C LYS A 19 -0.68 -16.42 14.17
N ASN A 20 0.23 -15.90 13.34
CA ASN A 20 1.63 -15.65 13.70
C ASN A 20 1.87 -14.30 14.40
N GLY A 21 0.81 -13.53 14.70
CA GLY A 21 0.88 -12.22 15.35
C GLY A 21 1.21 -11.05 14.42
N GLU A 22 1.37 -11.28 13.12
CA GLU A 22 1.63 -10.21 12.16
C GLU A 22 0.35 -9.53 11.68
N ALA A 23 0.45 -8.24 11.35
CA ALA A 23 -0.65 -7.52 10.72
C ALA A 23 -0.55 -7.65 9.19
N PRO A 24 -1.66 -7.91 8.49
CA PRO A 24 -1.67 -7.94 7.04
C PRO A 24 -1.50 -6.53 6.47
N VAL A 25 -0.69 -6.41 5.42
CA VAL A 25 -0.47 -5.17 4.66
C VAL A 25 -1.59 -5.02 3.62
N ARG A 26 -2.14 -3.82 3.54
CA ARG A 26 -3.22 -3.42 2.64
C ARG A 26 -2.85 -2.15 1.89
N VAL A 27 -3.53 -1.95 0.77
CA VAL A 27 -3.48 -0.71 0.00
C VAL A 27 -4.89 -0.17 -0.16
N ARG A 28 -5.05 1.14 0.02
CA ARG A 28 -6.25 1.87 -0.34
C ARG A 28 -5.94 2.69 -1.58
N VAL A 29 -6.71 2.48 -2.64
CA VAL A 29 -6.66 3.29 -3.86
C VAL A 29 -7.90 4.17 -3.85
N THR A 30 -7.69 5.48 -3.89
CA THR A 30 -8.75 6.49 -3.86
C THR A 30 -8.80 7.20 -5.21
N TYR A 31 -10.01 7.39 -5.72
CA TYR A 31 -10.30 8.26 -6.85
C TYR A 31 -11.48 9.16 -6.47
N ASP A 32 -11.19 10.45 -6.33
CA ASP A 32 -12.08 11.45 -5.76
C ASP A 32 -12.59 11.08 -4.37
N ARG A 33 -13.88 10.72 -4.26
CA ARG A 33 -14.55 10.38 -3.00
C ARG A 33 -14.73 8.87 -2.83
N LEU A 34 -14.42 8.09 -3.86
CA LEU A 34 -14.53 6.64 -3.86
C LEU A 34 -13.18 6.02 -3.57
N TYR A 35 -13.17 4.92 -2.83
CA TYR A 35 -11.96 4.15 -2.59
C TYR A 35 -12.25 2.66 -2.60
N VAL A 36 -11.21 1.90 -2.92
CA VAL A 36 -11.17 0.45 -2.75
C VAL A 36 -9.99 0.07 -1.87
N GLU A 37 -10.20 -0.90 -0.98
CA GLU A 37 -9.13 -1.50 -0.19
C GLU A 37 -8.80 -2.90 -0.70
N LEU A 38 -7.52 -3.14 -0.98
CA LEU A 38 -7.01 -4.42 -1.44
C LEU A 38 -6.02 -4.99 -0.42
N GLN A 39 -5.99 -6.31 -0.29
CA GLN A 39 -5.03 -7.01 0.57
C GLN A 39 -3.86 -7.51 -0.26
N LEU A 40 -2.63 -7.21 0.17
CA LEU A 40 -1.41 -7.46 -0.61
C LEU A 40 -0.85 -8.89 -0.45
N LYS A 41 -1.55 -9.79 0.26
CA LYS A 41 -1.05 -11.13 0.64
C LYS A 41 0.37 -11.10 1.24
N ARG A 42 0.66 -10.03 1.98
CA ARG A 42 1.88 -9.81 2.75
C ARG A 42 1.50 -9.38 4.16
N SER A 43 2.35 -9.67 5.12
CA SER A 43 2.17 -9.30 6.52
C SER A 43 3.49 -8.86 7.13
N ILE A 44 3.40 -8.15 8.25
CA ILE A 44 4.56 -7.66 8.98
C ILE A 44 4.24 -7.56 10.47
N LYS A 45 5.25 -7.75 11.31
CA LYS A 45 5.16 -7.45 12.74
C LYS A 45 4.81 -5.98 12.94
N VAL A 46 3.79 -5.72 13.75
CA VAL A 46 3.26 -4.37 14.00
C VAL A 46 4.33 -3.34 14.39
N PRO A 47 5.33 -3.65 15.25
CA PRO A 47 6.38 -2.68 15.63
C PRO A 47 7.34 -2.32 14.49
N LEU A 48 7.42 -3.16 13.45
CA LEU A 48 8.29 -2.95 12.30
C LEU A 48 7.63 -2.15 11.18
N TRP A 49 6.41 -1.63 11.37
CA TRP A 49 5.71 -0.82 10.38
C TRP A 49 5.72 0.67 10.77
N SER A 50 6.20 1.51 9.86
CA SER A 50 6.02 2.96 9.93
C SER A 50 4.85 3.37 9.03
N GLN A 51 3.78 3.91 9.62
CA GLN A 51 2.63 4.39 8.85
C GLN A 51 2.96 5.66 8.07
N GLU A 52 3.80 6.54 8.63
CA GLU A 52 4.26 7.77 7.97
C GLU A 52 5.05 7.46 6.70
N LYS A 53 5.96 6.49 6.77
CA LYS A 53 6.76 6.05 5.61
C LYS A 53 6.04 5.05 4.73
N GLU A 54 4.90 4.53 5.19
CA GLU A 54 4.15 3.45 4.56
C GLU A 54 5.02 2.23 4.23
N LYS A 55 5.97 1.92 5.13
CA LYS A 55 7.05 0.95 4.91
C LYS A 55 7.45 0.24 6.19
N SER A 56 8.16 -0.87 5.99
CA SER A 56 8.89 -1.52 7.07
C SER A 56 10.09 -0.68 7.53
N THR A 57 10.32 -0.66 8.84
CA THR A 57 11.52 -0.11 9.50
C THR A 57 12.61 -1.15 9.75
N GLY A 58 12.33 -2.43 9.50
CA GLY A 58 13.31 -3.50 9.65
C GLY A 58 14.40 -3.46 8.59
N LYS A 59 15.53 -4.11 8.88
CA LYS A 59 16.70 -4.20 8.00
C LYS A 59 16.94 -5.62 7.48
N ASP A 60 16.13 -6.57 7.89
CA ASP A 60 16.24 -7.94 7.40
C ASP A 60 15.76 -8.04 5.96
N ARG A 61 16.08 -9.18 5.33
CA ARG A 61 15.74 -9.43 3.92
C ARG A 61 14.25 -9.28 3.66
N ASN A 62 13.40 -9.75 4.57
CA ASN A 62 11.95 -9.69 4.43
C ASN A 62 11.43 -8.24 4.44
N SER A 63 11.95 -7.39 5.34
CA SER A 63 11.61 -5.97 5.37
C SER A 63 12.03 -5.25 4.09
N VAL A 64 13.22 -5.53 3.57
CA VAL A 64 13.71 -4.93 2.32
C VAL A 64 12.85 -5.38 1.14
N GLU A 65 12.57 -6.68 1.02
CA GLU A 65 11.71 -7.22 -0.04
C GLU A 65 10.28 -6.65 0.01
N LEU A 66 9.69 -6.51 1.21
CA LEU A 66 8.39 -5.88 1.38
C LEU A 66 8.40 -4.41 0.92
N ASN A 67 9.45 -3.66 1.26
CA ASN A 67 9.59 -2.26 0.87
C ASN A 67 9.71 -2.12 -0.65
N HIS A 68 10.54 -2.94 -1.30
CA HIS A 68 10.65 -2.95 -2.76
C HIS A 68 9.32 -3.31 -3.43
N TYR A 69 8.58 -4.27 -2.87
CA TYR A 69 7.27 -4.65 -3.37
C TYR A 69 6.25 -3.49 -3.29
N ILE A 70 6.24 -2.76 -2.16
CA ILE A 70 5.38 -1.57 -1.98
C ILE A 70 5.74 -0.48 -2.99
N ASP A 71 7.04 -0.23 -3.20
CA ASP A 71 7.51 0.77 -4.16
C ASP A 71 7.09 0.41 -5.60
N ALA A 72 7.31 -0.83 -6.01
CA ALA A 72 6.91 -1.32 -7.33
C ALA A 72 5.39 -1.22 -7.55
N LEU A 73 4.59 -1.56 -6.52
CA LEU A 73 3.14 -1.41 -6.60
C LEU A 73 2.71 0.05 -6.69
N ARG A 74 3.34 0.95 -5.93
CA ARG A 74 3.02 2.38 -6.01
C ARG A 74 3.23 2.89 -7.43
N VAL A 75 4.39 2.60 -8.03
CA VAL A 75 4.67 2.96 -9.43
C VAL A 75 3.61 2.39 -10.36
N LYS A 76 3.26 1.10 -10.22
CA LYS A 76 2.25 0.44 -11.06
C LYS A 76 0.87 1.09 -10.97
N PHE A 77 0.41 1.46 -9.77
CA PHE A 77 -0.87 2.14 -9.61
C PHE A 77 -0.90 3.50 -10.30
N TYR A 78 0.17 4.29 -10.17
CA TYR A 78 0.24 5.60 -10.83
C TYR A 78 0.39 5.48 -12.34
N GLN A 79 1.09 4.45 -12.84
CA GLN A 79 1.17 4.19 -14.27
C GLN A 79 -0.22 3.86 -14.85
N ILE A 80 -0.94 2.93 -14.23
CA ILE A 80 -2.31 2.58 -14.66
C ILE A 80 -3.23 3.80 -14.65
N TYR A 81 -3.12 4.65 -13.62
CA TYR A 81 -3.91 5.88 -13.55
C TYR A 81 -3.56 6.84 -14.69
N GLN A 82 -2.27 7.04 -14.97
CA GLN A 82 -1.83 7.90 -16.07
C GLN A 82 -2.28 7.37 -17.43
N ASP A 83 -2.17 6.06 -17.66
CA ASP A 83 -2.61 5.43 -18.91
C ASP A 83 -4.13 5.64 -19.12
N LEU A 84 -4.93 5.43 -18.06
CA LEU A 84 -6.38 5.66 -18.11
C LEU A 84 -6.77 7.13 -18.29
N GLU A 85 -5.96 8.10 -17.83
CA GLU A 85 -6.19 9.52 -18.09
C GLU A 85 -5.79 9.93 -19.52
N LEU A 86 -4.85 9.24 -20.15
CA LEU A 86 -4.42 9.50 -21.53
C LEU A 86 -5.32 8.84 -22.58
N GLU A 87 -5.99 7.74 -22.22
CA GLU A 87 -6.96 7.06 -23.07
C GLU A 87 -8.35 7.75 -23.12
N GLY A 88 -8.61 8.70 -22.21
CA GLY A 88 -9.87 9.45 -22.12
C GLY A 88 -9.79 10.87 -22.67
#